data_AF-A0A161PYS4-F1
#
_entry.id   AF-A0A161PYS4-F1
#
_cell.length_a   1.000
_cell.length_b   1.000
_cell.length_c   1.000
_cell.angle_alpha   90.00
_cell.angle_beta   90.00
_cell.angle_gamma   90.00
#
_symmetry.space_group_name_H-M   'P 1'
#
loop_
_entity.id
_entity.type
_entity.pdbx_description
1 polymer ?
#
loop_
_entity_poly.entity_id
_entity_poly.type
_entity_poly.pdbx_seq_one_letter_code
_entity_poly.pdbx_strand_id
1 'polypeptide(L)'
;MSKYKEESEKLKKALLKDAFPYWLGAIFLGLLNIVIFILTGHGWGVTTPFVHWGAWVAKIFGAHPETWAFYQNEANAKALAGGFLNDGGSIQNLGIIFGALLAVLLASQFRIKKIKSGKQVVAAILGGLMMGYGARLSYG
;
A
#
# COMPACT_ATOMS: atom_id res chain seq x y z
N MET A 1 12.65 -16.37 -38.76
CA MET A 1 13.03 -16.60 -37.34
C MET A 1 13.65 -15.38 -36.65
N SER A 2 14.56 -14.63 -37.28
CA SER A 2 15.28 -13.48 -36.67
C SER A 2 14.36 -12.31 -36.23
N LYS A 3 13.47 -11.84 -37.11
CA LYS A 3 12.57 -10.70 -36.86
C LYS A 3 11.62 -10.89 -35.67
N TYR A 4 11.03 -12.08 -35.55
CA TYR A 4 10.14 -12.43 -34.43
C TYR A 4 10.86 -12.42 -33.07
N LYS A 5 12.15 -12.79 -33.05
CA LYS A 5 12.95 -12.79 -31.82
C LYS A 5 13.29 -11.36 -31.39
N GLU A 6 13.61 -10.49 -32.35
CA GLU A 6 13.90 -9.08 -32.09
C GLU A 6 12.66 -8.31 -31.60
N GLU A 7 11.50 -8.57 -32.21
CA GLU A 7 10.23 -7.98 -31.80
C GLU A 7 9.78 -8.44 -30.41
N SER A 8 10.00 -9.73 -30.10
CA SER A 8 9.78 -10.28 -28.76
C SER A 8 10.64 -9.60 -27.69
N GLU A 9 11.93 -9.39 -27.96
CA GLU A 9 12.83 -8.73 -27.01
C GLU A 9 12.49 -7.24 -26.80
N LYS A 10 12.06 -6.54 -27.85
CA LYS A 10 11.52 -5.17 -27.72
C LYS A 10 10.28 -5.13 -26.84
N LEU A 11 9.33 -6.05 -27.04
CA LEU A 11 8.12 -6.13 -26.22
C LEU A 11 8.43 -6.45 -24.76
N LYS A 12 9.32 -7.41 -24.49
CA LYS A 12 9.76 -7.71 -23.12
C LYS A 12 10.38 -6.49 -22.44
N LYS A 13 11.23 -5.74 -23.15
CA LYS A 13 11.85 -4.53 -22.61
C LYS A 13 10.81 -3.45 -22.31
N ALA A 14 9.90 -3.20 -23.24
CA ALA A 14 8.82 -2.22 -23.06
C ALA A 14 7.85 -2.58 -21.93
N LEU A 15 7.60 -3.87 -21.70
CA LEU A 15 6.67 -4.34 -20.66
C LEU A 15 7.30 -4.48 -19.28
N LEU A 16 8.59 -4.83 -19.19
CA LEU A 16 9.22 -5.20 -17.92
C LEU A 16 10.28 -4.20 -17.43
N LYS A 17 10.87 -3.40 -18.32
CA LYS A 17 12.00 -2.52 -17.98
C LYS A 17 11.71 -1.04 -18.16
N ASP A 18 10.98 -0.68 -19.21
CA ASP A 18 10.68 0.72 -19.51
C ASP A 18 9.42 1.17 -18.75
N ALA A 19 9.38 2.45 -18.35
CA ALA A 19 8.22 3.00 -17.66
C ALA A 19 7.03 3.14 -18.64
N PHE A 20 5.85 2.73 -18.21
CA PHE A 20 4.64 2.91 -19.01
C PHE A 20 4.31 4.40 -19.21
N PRO A 21 3.68 4.75 -20.36
CA PRO A 21 3.10 6.06 -20.55
C PRO A 21 2.10 6.40 -19.44
N TYR A 22 2.05 7.67 -19.01
CA TYR A 22 1.19 8.12 -17.90
C TYR A 22 -0.30 7.80 -18.12
N TRP A 23 -0.79 7.94 -19.37
CA TRP A 23 -2.18 7.65 -19.70
C TRP A 23 -2.54 6.18 -19.48
N LEU A 24 -1.60 5.27 -19.79
CA LEU A 24 -1.82 3.83 -19.61
C LEU A 24 -1.86 3.48 -18.12
N GLY A 25 -0.95 4.06 -17.33
CA GLY A 25 -0.98 3.93 -15.86
C GLY A 25 -2.29 4.45 -15.25
N ALA A 26 -2.79 5.60 -15.73
CA ALA A 26 -4.06 6.16 -15.27
C ALA A 26 -5.26 5.25 -15.59
N ILE A 27 -5.30 4.66 -16.80
CA ILE A 27 -6.35 3.70 -17.18
C ILE A 27 -6.31 2.48 -16.27
N PHE A 28 -5.14 1.85 -16.08
CA PHE A 28 -5.02 0.68 -15.20
C PHE A 28 -5.41 1.00 -13.77
N LEU A 29 -4.96 2.14 -13.24
CA LEU A 29 -5.31 2.56 -11.88
C LEU A 29 -6.83 2.76 -11.73
N GLY A 30 -7.47 3.42 -12.69
CA GLY A 30 -8.92 3.61 -12.70
C GLY A 30 -9.70 2.29 -12.77
N LEU A 31 -9.30 1.39 -13.68
CA LEU A 31 -9.94 0.08 -13.81
C LEU A 31 -9.78 -0.77 -12.54
N LEU A 32 -8.59 -0.79 -11.95
CA LEU A 32 -8.35 -1.51 -10.69
C LEU A 32 -9.18 -0.92 -9.55
N ASN A 33 -9.34 0.40 -9.48
CA ASN A 33 -10.18 1.04 -8.47
C ASN A 33 -11.65 0.67 -8.64
N ILE A 34 -12.16 0.64 -9.88
CA ILE A 34 -13.53 0.17 -10.18
C ILE A 34 -13.71 -1.29 -9.72
N VAL A 35 -12.74 -2.16 -10.00
CA VAL A 35 -12.78 -3.56 -9.57
C VAL A 35 -12.82 -3.66 -8.04
N ILE A 36 -11.97 -2.91 -7.33
CA ILE A 36 -11.97 -2.89 -5.86
C ILE A 36 -13.34 -2.43 -5.33
N PHE A 37 -13.91 -1.38 -5.92
CA PHE A 37 -15.20 -0.86 -5.51
C PHE A 37 -16.32 -1.89 -5.71
N ILE A 38 -16.34 -2.59 -6.85
CA ILE A 38 -17.32 -3.65 -7.12
C ILE A 38 -17.19 -4.81 -6.11
N LEU A 39 -15.96 -5.21 -5.79
CA LEU A 39 -15.71 -6.36 -4.92
C LEU A 39 -15.92 -6.06 -3.43
N THR A 40 -15.63 -4.84 -3.00
CA THR A 40 -15.62 -4.48 -1.56
C THR A 40 -16.78 -3.57 -1.16
N GLY A 41 -17.48 -2.96 -2.11
CA GLY A 41 -18.57 -2.02 -1.84
C GLY A 41 -18.12 -0.66 -1.32
N HIS A 42 -16.81 -0.42 -1.21
CA HIS A 42 -16.23 0.83 -0.78
C HIS A 42 -14.94 1.14 -1.56
N GLY A 43 -14.51 2.41 -1.53
CA GLY A 43 -13.27 2.82 -2.17
C GLY A 43 -12.04 2.17 -1.53
N TRP A 44 -10.94 2.13 -2.29
CA TRP A 44 -9.63 1.76 -1.73
C TRP A 44 -9.22 2.76 -0.63
N GLY A 45 -8.82 2.23 0.52
CA GLY A 45 -8.37 3.01 1.68
C GLY A 45 -7.10 2.45 2.30
N VAL A 46 -6.16 3.33 2.62
CA VAL A 46 -4.83 2.97 3.12
C VAL A 46 -4.70 3.23 4.63
N THR A 47 -5.40 4.24 5.13
CA THR A 47 -5.21 4.83 6.47
C THR A 47 -5.78 3.94 7.58
N THR A 48 -6.99 3.43 7.41
CA THR A 48 -7.62 2.49 8.37
C THR A 48 -6.81 1.20 8.59
N PRO A 49 -6.31 0.50 7.54
CA PRO A 49 -5.42 -0.64 7.73
C PRO A 49 -4.18 -0.33 8.56
N PHE A 50 -3.54 0.84 8.37
CA PHE A 50 -2.39 1.23 9.20
C PHE A 50 -2.76 1.45 10.67
N VAL A 51 -3.98 1.90 10.98
CA VAL A 51 -4.49 1.96 12.35
C VAL A 51 -4.63 0.56 12.94
N HIS A 52 -5.09 -0.42 12.16
CA HIS A 52 -5.15 -1.82 12.58
C HIS A 52 -3.76 -2.40 12.85
N TRP A 53 -2.78 -2.12 11.98
CA TRP A 53 -1.40 -2.57 12.16
C TRP A 53 -0.80 -2.00 13.44
N GLY A 54 -0.99 -0.70 13.68
CA GLY A 54 -0.57 -0.06 14.91
C GLY A 54 -1.23 -0.66 16.15
N ALA A 55 -2.53 -0.96 16.09
CA ALA A 55 -3.26 -1.60 17.18
C ALA A 55 -2.75 -3.02 17.46
N TRP A 56 -2.55 -3.85 16.43
CA TRP A 56 -2.00 -5.20 16.61
C TRP A 56 -0.59 -5.17 17.19
N VAL A 57 0.27 -4.26 16.71
CA VAL A 57 1.61 -4.06 17.28
C VAL A 57 1.51 -3.60 18.73
N ALA A 58 0.66 -2.62 19.05
CA ALA A 58 0.46 -2.14 20.42
C ALA A 58 -0.03 -3.26 21.35
N LYS A 59 -0.91 -4.15 20.87
CA LYS A 59 -1.38 -5.33 21.61
C LYS A 59 -0.24 -6.29 21.97
N ILE A 60 0.75 -6.47 21.08
CA ILE A 60 1.96 -7.27 21.37
C ILE A 60 2.74 -6.65 22.54
N PHE A 61 2.74 -5.32 22.67
CA PHE A 61 3.38 -4.60 23.77
C PHE A 61 2.49 -4.43 25.01
N GLY A 62 1.37 -5.16 25.11
CA GLY A 62 0.48 -5.16 26.28
C GLY A 62 -0.52 -4.01 26.33
N ALA A 63 -0.70 -3.26 25.23
CA ALA A 63 -1.82 -2.32 25.14
C ALA A 63 -3.15 -3.05 24.91
N HIS A 64 -4.25 -2.34 25.16
CA HIS A 64 -5.62 -2.84 25.01
C HIS A 64 -6.41 -2.05 23.95
N PRO A 65 -6.11 -2.18 22.64
CA PRO A 65 -6.81 -1.44 21.59
C PRO A 65 -8.32 -1.64 21.56
N GLU A 66 -8.80 -2.78 22.05
CA GLU A 66 -10.23 -3.09 22.22
C GLU A 66 -10.98 -2.05 23.07
N THR A 67 -10.27 -1.31 23.93
CA THR A 67 -10.88 -0.27 24.78
C THR A 67 -10.87 1.12 24.14
N TRP A 68 -10.20 1.29 22.99
CA TRP A 68 -10.10 2.59 22.33
C TRP A 68 -11.42 2.96 21.65
N ALA A 69 -11.75 4.25 21.67
CA ALA A 69 -12.98 4.79 21.05
C ALA A 69 -13.15 4.37 19.58
N PHE A 70 -12.05 4.25 18.83
CA PHE A 70 -12.07 3.83 17.43
C PHE A 70 -12.60 2.39 17.23
N TYR A 71 -12.37 1.49 18.20
CA TYR A 71 -12.76 0.09 18.14
C TYR A 71 -14.09 -0.21 18.87
N GLN A 72 -14.81 0.82 19.33
CA GLN A 72 -16.14 0.63 19.96
C GLN A 72 -17.26 0.37 18.95
N ASN A 73 -17.04 0.65 17.66
CA ASN A 73 -17.99 0.25 16.64
C ASN A 73 -17.74 -1.21 16.22
N GLU A 74 -18.82 -1.88 15.82
CA GLU A 74 -18.80 -3.32 15.53
C GLU A 74 -17.88 -3.67 14.35
N ALA A 75 -17.82 -2.82 13.33
CA ALA A 75 -17.00 -3.05 12.14
C ALA A 75 -15.50 -3.07 12.46
N ASN A 76 -15.01 -2.08 13.19
CA ASN A 76 -13.60 -1.99 13.58
C ASN A 76 -13.25 -3.04 14.63
N ALA A 77 -14.16 -3.35 15.57
CA ALA A 77 -13.95 -4.42 16.53
C ALA A 77 -13.76 -5.78 15.85
N LYS A 78 -14.59 -6.09 14.84
CA LYS A 78 -14.45 -7.28 14.00
C LYS A 78 -13.13 -7.30 13.26
N ALA A 79 -12.70 -6.18 12.68
CA ALA A 79 -11.40 -6.07 12.01
C ALA A 79 -10.23 -6.34 12.97
N LEU A 80 -10.27 -5.74 14.18
CA LEU A 80 -9.24 -5.95 15.20
C LEU A 80 -9.14 -7.41 15.63
N ALA A 81 -10.29 -8.07 15.84
CA ALA A 81 -10.37 -9.47 16.25
C ALA A 81 -10.00 -10.46 15.11
N GLY A 82 -10.36 -10.13 13.87
CA GLY A 82 -10.07 -10.95 12.69
C GLY A 82 -8.57 -11.04 12.37
N GLY A 83 -7.80 -10.00 12.74
CA GLY A 83 -6.36 -9.98 12.54
C GLY A 83 -5.95 -9.70 11.08
N PHE A 84 -4.63 -9.68 10.87
CA PHE A 84 -4.02 -9.15 9.64
C PHE A 84 -4.50 -9.81 8.34
N LEU A 85 -4.59 -11.15 8.31
CA LEU A 85 -4.94 -11.88 7.08
C LEU A 85 -6.43 -11.78 6.71
N ASN A 86 -7.28 -11.47 7.69
CA ASN A 86 -8.72 -11.31 7.48
C ASN A 86 -9.13 -9.86 7.24
N ASP A 87 -8.18 -8.92 7.27
CA ASP A 87 -8.42 -7.51 6.94
C ASP A 87 -8.17 -7.27 5.45
N GLY A 88 -9.24 -7.05 4.69
CA GLY A 88 -9.16 -6.85 3.24
C GLY A 88 -8.29 -5.67 2.83
N GLY A 89 -8.27 -4.59 3.62
CA GLY A 89 -7.42 -3.43 3.37
C GLY A 89 -5.93 -3.74 3.58
N SER A 90 -5.59 -4.54 4.59
CA SER A 90 -4.23 -5.04 4.81
C SER A 90 -3.72 -5.87 3.63
N ILE A 91 -4.56 -6.75 3.08
CA ILE A 91 -4.19 -7.55 1.89
C ILE A 91 -3.97 -6.66 0.67
N GLN A 92 -4.81 -5.64 0.46
CA GLN A 92 -4.62 -4.66 -0.62
C GLN A 92 -3.29 -3.89 -0.47
N ASN A 93 -3.01 -3.38 0.74
CA ASN A 93 -1.77 -2.65 1.02
C ASN A 93 -0.53 -3.55 0.85
N LEU A 94 -0.59 -4.81 1.25
CA LEU A 94 0.48 -5.78 0.97
C LEU A 94 0.67 -6.00 -0.53
N GLY A 95 -0.43 -6.14 -1.29
CA GLY A 95 -0.38 -6.27 -2.73
C GLY A 95 0.34 -5.09 -3.39
N ILE A 96 0.12 -3.87 -2.88
CA ILE A 96 0.81 -2.66 -3.36
C ILE A 96 2.29 -2.70 -3.02
N ILE A 97 2.66 -3.00 -1.77
CA ILE A 97 4.07 -3.07 -1.34
C ILE A 97 4.81 -4.14 -2.16
N PHE A 98 4.23 -5.33 -2.27
CA PHE A 98 4.81 -6.44 -3.02
C PHE A 98 4.88 -6.16 -4.52
N GLY A 99 3.81 -5.60 -5.11
CA GLY A 99 3.77 -5.23 -6.51
C GLY A 99 4.79 -4.15 -6.88
N ALA A 100 4.94 -3.12 -6.03
CA ALA A 100 5.95 -2.09 -6.21
C ALA A 100 7.38 -2.65 -6.11
N LEU A 101 7.62 -3.55 -5.16
CA LEU A 101 8.89 -4.24 -5.03
C LEU A 101 9.19 -5.09 -6.27
N LEU A 102 8.23 -5.90 -6.73
CA LEU A 102 8.35 -6.73 -7.92
C LEU A 102 8.64 -5.88 -9.16
N ALA A 103 7.91 -4.78 -9.36
CA ALA A 103 8.10 -3.87 -10.49
C ALA A 103 9.51 -3.29 -10.53
N VAL A 104 10.02 -2.81 -9.39
CA VAL A 104 11.37 -2.25 -9.29
C VAL A 104 12.46 -3.32 -9.50
N LEU A 105 12.24 -4.55 -9.06
CA LEU A 105 13.15 -5.68 -9.29
C LEU A 105 13.18 -6.08 -10.78
N LEU A 106 12.01 -6.19 -11.42
CA LEU A 106 11.90 -6.49 -12.86
C LEU A 106 12.55 -5.41 -13.72
N ALA A 107 12.38 -4.14 -13.33
CA ALA A 107 13.04 -3.01 -13.99
C ALA A 107 14.56 -2.96 -13.75
N SER A 108 15.12 -3.83 -12.88
CA SER A 108 16.53 -3.80 -12.45
C SER A 108 16.92 -2.45 -11.82
N GLN A 109 15.96 -1.75 -11.20
CA GLN A 109 16.14 -0.43 -10.59
C GLN A 109 16.17 -0.48 -9.05
N PHE A 110 16.14 -1.67 -8.45
CA PHE A 110 16.20 -1.82 -7.00
C PHE A 110 17.51 -1.29 -6.43
N ARG A 111 17.40 -0.33 -5.50
CA ARG A 111 18.55 0.28 -4.82
C ARG A 111 18.22 0.58 -3.37
N ILE A 112 19.01 0.04 -2.45
CA ILE A 112 18.93 0.37 -1.03
C ILE A 112 19.60 1.74 -0.82
N LYS A 113 18.80 2.76 -0.53
CA LYS A 113 19.30 4.10 -0.21
C LYS A 113 19.58 4.19 1.30
N LYS A 114 20.82 4.51 1.67
CA LYS A 114 21.17 4.83 3.06
C LYS A 114 20.58 6.19 3.43
N ILE A 115 20.15 6.32 4.68
CA ILE A 115 19.68 7.58 5.24
C ILE A 115 20.91 8.48 5.43
N LYS A 116 20.87 9.70 4.88
CA LYS A 116 22.05 10.57 4.81
C LYS A 116 22.27 11.39 6.08
N SER A 117 21.22 11.67 6.86
CA SER A 117 21.34 12.41 8.11
C SER A 117 20.20 12.09 9.08
N GLY A 118 20.47 12.25 10.39
CA GLY A 118 19.42 12.14 11.42
C GLY A 118 18.27 13.13 11.21
N LYS A 119 18.54 14.30 10.59
CA LYS A 119 17.49 15.28 10.23
C LYS A 119 16.47 14.70 9.26
N GLN A 120 16.89 13.84 8.32
CA GLN A 120 15.96 13.17 7.40
C GLN A 120 15.05 12.18 8.14
N VAL A 121 15.57 11.48 9.15
CA VAL A 121 14.77 10.58 9.99
C VAL A 121 13.69 11.37 10.73
N VAL A 122 14.10 12.45 11.40
CA VAL A 122 13.17 13.32 12.13
C VAL A 122 12.11 13.91 11.19
N ALA A 123 12.52 14.38 10.01
CA ALA A 123 11.59 14.90 9.01
C ALA A 123 10.60 13.83 8.51
N ALA A 124 11.05 12.60 8.28
CA ALA A 124 10.19 11.50 7.87
C ALA A 124 9.18 11.10 8.96
N ILE A 125 9.61 11.07 10.22
CA ILE A 125 8.74 10.79 11.37
C ILE A 125 7.67 11.88 11.50
N LEU A 126 8.08 13.16 11.52
CA LEU A 126 7.15 14.28 11.65
C LEU A 126 6.19 14.33 10.46
N GLY A 127 6.68 14.13 9.23
CA GLY A 127 5.85 14.06 8.04
C GLY A 127 4.82 12.93 8.11
N GLY A 128 5.23 11.72 8.51
CA GLY A 128 4.31 10.59 8.69
C GLY A 128 3.25 10.83 9.76
N LEU A 129 3.64 11.41 10.90
CA LEU A 129 2.70 11.76 11.98
C LEU A 129 1.67 12.80 11.50
N MET A 130 2.12 13.85 10.80
CA MET A 130 1.23 14.87 10.25
C MET A 130 0.28 14.29 9.19
N MET A 131 0.78 13.43 8.30
CA MET A 131 -0.04 12.75 7.30
C MET A 131 -1.11 11.86 7.94
N GLY A 132 -0.75 11.08 8.95
CA GLY A 132 -1.68 10.21 9.68
C GLY A 132 -2.73 11.00 10.45
N TYR A 133 -2.32 12.07 11.14
CA TYR A 133 -3.23 12.96 11.85
C TYR A 133 -4.22 13.66 10.89
N GLY A 134 -3.70 14.21 9.79
CA GLY A 134 -4.51 14.88 8.76
C GLY A 134 -5.55 13.95 8.15
N ALA A 135 -5.14 12.74 7.75
CA ALA A 135 -6.03 11.71 7.21
C ALA A 135 -7.18 11.35 8.16
N ARG A 136 -6.92 11.34 9.47
CA ARG A 136 -7.97 11.02 10.44
C ARG A 136 -8.99 12.14 10.58
N LEU A 137 -8.56 13.39 10.50
CA LEU A 137 -9.45 14.56 10.53
C LEU A 137 -10.29 14.69 9.26
N SER A 138 -9.79 14.22 8.12
CA SER A 138 -10.55 14.18 6.85
C SER A 138 -11.50 12.99 6.72
N TYR A 139 -11.63 12.15 7.75
CA TYR A 139 -12.41 10.89 7.72
C TYR A 139 -11.96 9.89 6.65
N GLY A 140 -10.68 9.91 6.30
CA GLY A 140 -10.09 9.09 5.25
C GLY A 140 -8.72 9.60 4.87
#